data_AF-A0A7S1RVA1-F1
#
_entry.id   AF-A0A7S1RVA1-F1
#
_cell.length_a   1.000
_cell.length_b   1.000
_cell.length_c   1.000
_cell.angle_alpha   90.00
_cell.angle_beta   90.00
_cell.angle_gamma   90.00
#
_symmetry.space_group_name_H-M   'P 1'
#
loop_
_entity.id
_entity.type
_entity.pdbx_description
1 polymer ?
#
loop_
_entity_poly.entity_id
_entity_poly.type
_entity_poly.pdbx_seq_one_letter_code
_entity_poly.pdbx_strand_id
1 'polypeptide(L)'
;GHHQDDVDENRLDHLQKGHVLGDVEGMRQWREIFGVPLLRPLLRRRKEDFERILAAFPAPYLRDSTPSWSVRGATRTVLDGLGGERRSRVVAQLSRFGRLAAEVGAELDAGVAAWVTAGAVTIELPKAAVGLAMDLDSLLSLHVGERLAEVEAVVEAIRADWNPAAAEARPSPVAEIPENHLSDAQRLLFERGFFAAAEGFLARRRGHYHSSEGVSVNRRAVKHLYESTQECQRPLFSGGLTQELGFLHMAGPPRRILVLYDASAFPEANFKEMRGAIVAAARRALPGPAS
;
A
#
# COMPACT_ATOMS: atom_id res chain seq x y z
N GLY A 1 3.06 -6.67 29.15
CA GLY A 1 2.45 -7.19 27.90
C GLY A 1 1.89 -6.03 27.11
N HIS A 2 1.54 -6.23 25.83
CA HIS A 2 1.11 -5.13 24.96
C HIS A 2 -0.24 -4.52 25.36
N HIS A 3 -0.35 -3.20 25.24
CA HIS A 3 -1.53 -2.40 25.58
C HIS A 3 -1.90 -1.37 24.49
N GLN A 4 -2.93 -0.57 24.71
CA GLN A 4 -3.47 0.32 23.67
C GLN A 4 -2.49 1.43 23.29
N ASP A 5 -1.67 1.92 24.22
CA ASP A 5 -0.67 2.95 23.92
C ASP A 5 0.44 2.40 23.01
N ASP A 6 0.76 1.10 23.10
CA ASP A 6 1.66 0.43 22.16
C ASP A 6 1.12 0.45 20.73
N VAL A 7 -0.20 0.39 20.56
CA VAL A 7 -0.86 0.47 19.25
C VAL A 7 -0.80 1.90 18.72
N ASP A 8 -0.97 2.89 19.59
CA ASP A 8 -0.85 4.31 19.20
C ASP A 8 0.57 4.69 18.80
N GLU A 9 1.59 4.15 19.49
CA GLU A 9 2.99 4.23 19.08
C GLU A 9 3.22 3.62 17.70
N ASN A 10 2.66 2.43 17.41
CA ASN A 10 2.79 1.80 16.09
C ASN A 10 2.13 2.66 15.00
N ARG A 11 0.93 3.21 15.27
CA ARG A 11 0.22 4.07 14.31
C ARG A 11 1.06 5.31 13.97
N LEU A 12 1.69 5.95 14.96
CA LEU A 12 2.59 7.06 14.74
C LEU A 12 3.83 6.66 13.93
N ASP A 13 4.45 5.54 14.26
CA ASP A 13 5.60 5.00 13.52
C ASP A 13 5.24 4.72 12.03
N HIS A 14 4.05 4.19 11.76
CA HIS A 14 3.54 4.03 10.40
C HIS A 14 3.33 5.37 9.68
N LEU A 15 2.70 6.34 10.34
CA LEU A 15 2.48 7.68 9.78
C LEU A 15 3.80 8.39 9.46
N GLN A 16 4.78 8.33 10.35
CA GLN A 16 6.12 8.89 10.15
C GLN A 16 6.85 8.27 8.93
N LYS A 17 6.55 7.00 8.61
CA LYS A 17 7.06 6.30 7.42
C LYS A 17 6.22 6.55 6.16
N GLY A 18 5.16 7.37 6.24
CA GLY A 18 4.22 7.60 5.15
C GLY A 18 3.30 6.41 4.85
N HIS A 19 3.13 5.48 5.79
CA HIS A 19 2.21 4.36 5.67
C HIS A 19 0.86 4.71 6.25
N VAL A 20 -0.16 4.75 5.39
CA VAL A 20 -1.48 5.32 5.73
C VAL A 20 -2.67 4.41 5.47
N LEU A 21 -2.46 3.28 4.78
CA LEU A 21 -3.50 2.30 4.49
C LEU A 21 -2.99 0.90 4.80
N GLY A 22 -3.92 0.00 5.14
CA GLY A 22 -3.64 -1.40 5.50
C GLY A 22 -3.56 -1.62 7.01
N ASP A 23 -2.80 -2.63 7.43
CA ASP A 23 -2.62 -2.97 8.85
C ASP A 23 -1.67 -1.97 9.53
N VAL A 24 -2.21 -0.79 9.86
CA VAL A 24 -1.51 0.29 10.58
C VAL A 24 -1.52 0.09 12.10
N GLU A 25 -2.27 -0.89 12.60
CA GLU A 25 -2.27 -1.23 14.03
C GLU A 25 -1.06 -2.10 14.39
N GLY A 26 -0.62 -2.97 13.47
CA GLY A 26 0.54 -3.85 13.62
C GLY A 26 0.36 -4.94 14.69
N MET A 27 -0.69 -4.87 15.49
CA MET A 27 -0.96 -5.76 16.61
C MET A 27 -2.45 -6.07 16.69
N ARG A 28 -2.76 -7.36 16.83
CA ARG A 28 -4.11 -7.86 17.08
C ARG A 28 -4.18 -8.56 18.42
N GLN A 29 -5.37 -8.56 19.03
CA GLN A 29 -5.60 -9.25 20.30
C GLN A 29 -5.29 -10.74 20.18
N TRP A 30 -5.63 -11.35 19.05
CA TRP A 30 -5.29 -12.73 18.71
C TRP A 30 -4.70 -12.77 17.29
N ARG A 31 -3.62 -13.52 17.10
CA ARG A 31 -2.99 -13.75 15.78
C ARG A 31 -2.18 -15.05 15.83
N GLU A 32 -2.19 -15.80 14.74
CA GLU A 32 -1.24 -16.90 14.54
C GLU A 32 0.02 -16.39 13.83
N ILE A 33 1.20 -16.74 14.35
CA ILE A 33 2.50 -16.39 13.76
C ILE A 33 3.31 -17.68 13.67
N PHE A 34 3.64 -18.12 12.45
CA PHE A 34 4.35 -19.37 12.17
C PHE A 34 3.71 -20.60 12.85
N GLY A 35 2.37 -20.70 12.80
CA GLY A 35 1.63 -21.80 13.46
C GLY A 35 1.48 -21.65 14.97
N VAL A 36 2.00 -20.58 15.58
CA VAL A 36 1.91 -20.34 17.02
C VAL A 36 0.82 -19.31 17.33
N PRO A 37 -0.20 -19.65 18.14
CA PRO A 37 -1.21 -18.69 18.56
C PRO A 37 -0.63 -17.70 19.57
N LEU A 38 -0.71 -16.41 19.25
CA LEU A 38 -0.29 -15.30 20.10
C LEU A 38 -1.50 -14.53 20.61
N LEU A 39 -1.65 -14.45 21.94
CA LEU A 39 -2.71 -13.71 22.62
C LEU A 39 -2.14 -12.48 23.34
N ARG A 40 -2.74 -11.31 23.09
CA ARG A 40 -2.45 -10.02 23.75
C ARG A 40 -3.66 -9.57 24.57
N PRO A 41 -3.90 -10.12 25.78
CA PRO A 41 -5.16 -9.90 26.51
C PRO A 41 -5.34 -8.45 26.99
N LEU A 42 -4.24 -7.70 27.10
CA LEU A 42 -4.19 -6.34 27.62
C LEU A 42 -4.28 -5.26 26.53
N LEU A 43 -4.42 -5.64 25.26
CA LEU A 43 -4.30 -4.73 24.12
C LEU A 43 -5.32 -3.58 24.13
N ARG A 44 -6.48 -3.79 24.74
CA ARG A 44 -7.56 -2.80 24.85
C ARG A 44 -7.49 -1.92 26.10
N ARG A 45 -6.46 -2.09 26.94
CA ARG A 45 -6.26 -1.34 28.18
C ARG A 45 -5.26 -0.23 27.97
N ARG A 46 -5.39 0.86 28.72
CA ARG A 46 -4.46 1.99 28.71
C ARG A 46 -3.44 1.85 29.84
N LYS A 47 -2.27 2.45 29.70
CA LYS A 47 -1.22 2.47 30.74
C LYS A 47 -1.76 2.95 32.09
N GLU A 48 -2.62 3.98 32.06
CA GLU A 48 -3.31 4.53 33.23
C GLU A 48 -4.17 3.50 33.98
N ASP A 49 -4.71 2.49 33.29
CA ASP A 49 -5.47 1.40 33.95
C ASP A 49 -4.55 0.58 34.85
N PHE A 50 -3.34 0.29 34.37
CA PHE A 50 -2.35 -0.47 35.14
C PHE A 50 -1.77 0.36 36.29
N GLU A 51 -1.51 1.65 36.07
CA GLU A 51 -1.03 2.55 37.12
C GLU A 51 -2.04 2.65 38.28
N ARG A 52 -3.35 2.73 37.96
CA ARG A 52 -4.41 2.67 38.99
C ARG A 52 -4.44 1.34 39.74
N ILE A 53 -4.29 0.22 39.04
CA ILE A 53 -4.22 -1.11 39.68
C ILE A 53 -3.00 -1.20 40.59
N LEU A 54 -1.83 -0.73 40.16
CA LEU A 54 -0.60 -0.76 40.95
C LEU A 54 -0.67 0.17 42.17
N ALA A 55 -1.41 1.28 42.08
CA ALA A 55 -1.68 2.13 43.24
C ALA A 55 -2.59 1.43 44.27
N ALA A 56 -3.57 0.65 43.81
CA ALA A 56 -4.48 -0.10 44.68
C ALA A 56 -3.85 -1.40 45.23
N PHE A 57 -2.97 -2.03 44.45
CA PHE A 57 -2.30 -3.29 44.75
C PHE A 57 -0.80 -3.16 44.44
N PRO A 58 -0.02 -2.57 45.35
CA PRO A 58 1.40 -2.36 45.13
C PRO A 58 2.12 -3.67 44.89
N ALA A 59 2.64 -3.84 43.68
CA ALA A 59 3.49 -4.95 43.28
C ALA A 59 4.81 -4.39 42.75
N PRO A 60 5.97 -4.99 43.05
CA PRO A 60 7.23 -4.55 42.45
C PRO A 60 7.20 -4.69 40.92
N TYR A 61 7.61 -3.64 40.21
CA TYR A 61 7.70 -3.63 38.75
C TYR A 61 8.82 -2.71 38.25
N LEU A 62 9.29 -2.95 37.03
CA LEU A 62 10.19 -2.04 36.34
C LEU A 62 9.37 -0.93 35.66
N ARG A 63 9.61 0.32 36.07
CA ARG A 63 8.79 1.48 35.66
C ARG A 63 8.82 1.77 34.16
N ASP A 64 9.98 1.62 33.54
CA ASP A 64 10.12 1.76 32.09
C ASP A 64 11.19 0.79 31.59
N SER A 65 10.81 -0.11 30.69
CA SER A 65 11.72 -1.05 30.04
C SER A 65 12.07 -0.62 28.63
N THR A 66 11.45 0.44 28.09
CA THR A 66 11.74 0.91 26.73
C THR A 66 12.82 1.98 26.80
N PRO A 67 14.01 1.74 26.23
CA PRO A 67 15.09 2.73 26.31
C PRO A 67 14.73 4.02 25.59
N SER A 68 15.06 5.16 26.19
CA SER A 68 14.77 6.51 25.66
C SER A 68 15.50 6.80 24.34
N TRP A 69 16.61 6.12 24.07
CA TRP A 69 17.35 6.24 22.81
C TRP A 69 16.69 5.51 21.63
N SER A 70 15.69 4.65 21.87
CA SER A 70 14.97 3.98 20.81
C SER A 70 13.93 4.90 20.17
N VAL A 71 13.65 4.76 18.87
CA VAL A 71 12.60 5.52 18.16
C VAL A 71 11.25 5.40 18.89
N ARG A 72 10.93 4.21 19.39
CA ARG A 72 9.70 3.95 20.14
C ARG A 72 9.69 4.66 21.49
N GLY A 73 10.77 4.57 22.27
CA GLY A 73 10.89 5.26 23.57
C GLY A 73 10.86 6.77 23.42
N ALA A 74 11.48 7.30 22.38
CA ALA A 74 11.44 8.72 22.05
C ALA A 74 10.03 9.16 21.62
N THR A 75 9.35 8.39 20.76
CA THR A 75 7.94 8.62 20.36
C THR A 75 7.02 8.66 21.58
N ARG A 76 7.16 7.68 22.48
CA ARG A 76 6.41 7.65 23.75
C ARG A 76 6.67 8.88 24.60
N THR A 77 7.93 9.28 24.74
CA THR A 77 8.31 10.47 25.52
C THR A 77 7.63 11.73 24.99
N VAL A 78 7.60 11.91 23.66
CA VAL A 78 6.90 13.04 23.03
C VAL A 78 5.39 12.94 23.24
N LEU A 79 4.80 11.76 23.01
CA LEU A 79 3.36 11.54 23.16
C LEU A 79 2.86 11.75 24.60
N ASP A 80 3.61 11.25 25.58
CA ASP A 80 3.30 11.44 27.01
C ASP A 80 3.62 12.86 27.49
N GLY A 81 4.53 13.57 26.81
CA GLY A 81 4.84 14.97 27.05
C GLY A 81 3.81 15.96 26.48
N LEU A 82 2.88 15.50 25.63
CA LEU A 82 1.78 16.34 25.15
C LEU A 82 0.87 16.75 26.32
N GLY A 83 0.53 18.03 26.40
CA GLY A 83 -0.46 18.53 27.36
C GLY A 83 -1.80 17.80 27.25
N GLY A 84 -2.52 17.62 28.36
CA GLY A 84 -3.64 16.68 28.48
C GLY A 84 -4.72 16.76 27.39
N GLU A 85 -5.13 17.97 26.99
CA GLU A 85 -6.11 18.16 25.91
C GLU A 85 -5.55 17.75 24.54
N ARG A 86 -4.34 18.21 24.20
CA ARG A 86 -3.64 17.88 22.95
C ARG A 86 -3.37 16.38 22.86
N ARG A 87 -2.91 15.75 23.95
CA ARG A 87 -2.71 14.30 24.03
C ARG A 87 -4.01 13.54 23.76
N SER A 88 -5.09 13.93 24.43
CA SER A 88 -6.40 13.29 24.27
C SER A 88 -6.90 13.37 22.83
N ARG A 89 -6.72 14.53 22.19
CA ARG A 89 -7.07 14.75 20.79
C ARG A 89 -6.25 13.88 19.84
N VAL A 90 -4.92 13.86 19.98
CA VAL A 90 -4.03 13.00 19.17
C VAL A 90 -4.38 11.53 19.32
N VAL A 91 -4.56 11.05 20.54
CA VAL A 91 -4.91 9.64 20.81
C VAL A 91 -6.27 9.25 20.21
N ALA A 92 -7.26 10.15 20.31
CA ALA A 92 -8.56 9.95 19.69
C ALA A 92 -8.46 9.91 18.16
N GLN A 93 -7.67 10.80 17.55
CA GLN A 93 -7.42 10.82 16.12
C GLN A 93 -6.64 9.59 15.66
N LEU A 94 -5.63 9.12 16.38
CA LEU A 94 -4.90 7.88 16.07
C LEU A 94 -5.83 6.67 16.08
N SER A 95 -6.73 6.60 17.06
CA SER A 95 -7.76 5.55 17.12
C SER A 95 -8.74 5.63 15.96
N ARG A 96 -9.14 6.83 15.54
CA ARG A 96 -9.98 7.04 14.36
C ARG A 96 -9.24 6.65 13.08
N PHE A 97 -7.99 7.07 12.93
CA PHE A 97 -7.11 6.74 11.81
C PHE A 97 -6.97 5.22 11.66
N GLY A 98 -6.66 4.49 12.74
CA GLY A 98 -6.50 3.04 12.69
C GLY A 98 -7.74 2.31 12.14
N ARG A 99 -8.93 2.69 12.60
CA ARG A 99 -10.19 2.12 12.08
C ARG A 99 -10.43 2.47 10.62
N LEU A 100 -10.33 3.76 10.29
CA LEU A 100 -10.64 4.26 8.95
C LEU A 100 -9.65 3.74 7.91
N ALA A 101 -8.34 3.70 8.23
CA ALA A 101 -7.32 3.15 7.34
C ALA A 101 -7.53 1.64 7.06
N ALA A 102 -8.01 0.88 8.05
CA ALA A 102 -8.33 -0.53 7.88
C ALA A 102 -9.61 -0.72 7.04
N GLU A 103 -10.66 0.07 7.31
CA GLU A 103 -11.93 0.05 6.58
C GLU A 103 -11.73 0.44 5.10
N VAL A 104 -11.14 1.61 4.85
CA VAL A 104 -10.87 2.11 3.49
C VAL A 104 -9.87 1.21 2.77
N GLY A 105 -8.88 0.67 3.48
CA GLY A 105 -7.96 -0.32 2.91
C GLY A 105 -8.69 -1.58 2.44
N ALA A 106 -9.63 -2.10 3.24
CA ALA A 106 -10.44 -3.26 2.87
C ALA A 106 -11.40 -2.98 1.70
N GLU A 107 -12.04 -1.80 1.69
CA GLU A 107 -12.88 -1.35 0.56
C GLU A 107 -12.07 -1.28 -0.75
N LEU A 108 -10.86 -0.69 -0.69
CA LEU A 108 -9.95 -0.61 -1.82
C LEU A 108 -9.52 -2.00 -2.30
N ASP A 109 -9.07 -2.87 -1.40
CA ASP A 109 -8.64 -4.21 -1.75
C ASP A 109 -9.79 -5.04 -2.34
N ALA A 110 -11.01 -4.90 -1.82
CA ALA A 110 -12.22 -5.53 -2.37
C ALA A 110 -12.58 -5.00 -3.77
N GLY A 111 -12.54 -3.68 -3.97
CA GLY A 111 -12.78 -3.04 -5.26
C GLY A 111 -11.76 -3.47 -6.32
N VAL A 112 -10.48 -3.52 -5.95
CA VAL A 112 -9.41 -4.01 -6.81
C VAL A 112 -9.58 -5.49 -7.12
N ALA A 113 -9.93 -6.34 -6.15
CA ALA A 113 -10.17 -7.77 -6.39
C ALA A 113 -11.34 -8.02 -7.36
N ALA A 114 -12.44 -7.27 -7.20
CA ALA A 114 -13.56 -7.30 -8.13
C ALA A 114 -13.12 -6.83 -9.53
N TRP A 115 -12.33 -5.75 -9.61
CA TRP A 115 -11.76 -5.28 -10.86
C TRP A 115 -10.83 -6.32 -11.52
N VAL A 116 -9.95 -7.01 -10.78
CA VAL A 116 -9.06 -8.05 -11.36
C VAL A 116 -9.88 -9.12 -12.07
N THR A 117 -11.04 -9.49 -11.52
CA THR A 117 -11.92 -10.52 -12.10
C THR A 117 -12.55 -10.08 -13.43
N ALA A 118 -12.84 -8.78 -13.59
CA ALA A 118 -13.59 -8.26 -14.74
C ALA A 118 -12.74 -7.47 -15.75
N GLY A 119 -11.67 -6.82 -15.28
CA GLY A 119 -10.86 -5.84 -16.00
C GLY A 119 -9.43 -6.31 -16.28
N ALA A 120 -9.01 -7.47 -15.78
CA ALA A 120 -7.73 -8.08 -16.11
C ALA A 120 -7.95 -9.45 -16.79
N VAL A 121 -7.42 -9.63 -18.00
CA VAL A 121 -7.63 -10.83 -18.80
C VAL A 121 -6.31 -11.35 -19.32
N THR A 122 -6.10 -12.66 -19.18
CA THR A 122 -4.99 -13.36 -19.81
C THR A 122 -5.26 -13.49 -21.31
N ILE A 123 -4.30 -13.08 -22.14
CA ILE A 123 -4.41 -13.14 -23.59
C ILE A 123 -3.36 -14.07 -24.17
N GLU A 124 -3.75 -14.82 -25.21
CA GLU A 124 -2.83 -15.62 -26.00
C GLU A 124 -2.10 -14.75 -27.02
N LEU A 125 -0.79 -14.93 -27.08
CA LEU A 125 0.11 -14.25 -28.00
C LEU A 125 0.76 -15.29 -28.94
N PRO A 126 1.40 -14.84 -30.05
CA PRO A 126 2.08 -15.76 -30.95
C PRO A 126 3.08 -16.68 -30.24
N LYS A 127 3.42 -17.82 -30.87
CA LYS A 127 4.38 -18.80 -30.33
C LYS A 127 4.03 -19.31 -28.92
N ALA A 128 2.73 -19.42 -28.60
CA ALA A 128 2.20 -19.88 -27.32
C ALA A 128 2.62 -19.03 -26.11
N ALA A 129 3.06 -17.79 -26.34
CA ALA A 129 3.30 -16.87 -25.24
C ALA A 129 1.98 -16.34 -24.67
N VAL A 130 2.08 -15.79 -23.47
CA VAL A 130 0.94 -15.31 -22.72
C VAL A 130 1.18 -13.85 -22.33
N GLY A 131 0.12 -13.04 -22.46
CA GLY A 131 0.09 -11.67 -21.96
C GLY A 131 -1.01 -11.49 -20.91
N LEU A 132 -0.94 -10.39 -20.18
CA LEU A 132 -1.97 -9.93 -19.25
C LEU A 132 -2.44 -8.55 -19.71
N ALA A 133 -3.66 -8.45 -20.22
CA ALA A 133 -4.29 -7.19 -20.59
C ALA A 133 -5.11 -6.64 -19.42
N MET A 134 -4.92 -5.37 -19.08
CA MET A 134 -5.59 -4.67 -17.98
C MET A 134 -6.31 -3.44 -18.52
N ASP A 135 -7.60 -3.33 -18.24
CA ASP A 135 -8.42 -2.16 -18.51
C ASP A 135 -8.17 -1.08 -17.44
N LEU A 136 -7.37 -0.08 -17.81
CA LEU A 136 -7.00 0.99 -16.89
C LEU A 136 -8.14 1.97 -16.64
N ASP A 137 -9.09 2.12 -17.57
CA ASP A 137 -10.20 3.05 -17.36
C ASP A 137 -11.13 2.54 -16.26
N SER A 138 -11.47 1.24 -16.27
CA SER A 138 -12.29 0.65 -15.20
C SER A 138 -11.56 0.59 -13.85
N LEU A 139 -10.23 0.43 -13.86
CA LEU A 139 -9.42 0.48 -12.64
C LEU A 139 -9.43 1.87 -12.02
N LEU A 140 -9.15 2.89 -12.83
CA LEU A 140 -9.01 4.27 -12.38
C LEU A 140 -10.37 4.95 -12.12
N SER A 141 -11.48 4.31 -12.50
CA SER A 141 -12.84 4.75 -12.17
C SER A 141 -13.40 4.11 -10.89
N LEU A 142 -12.61 3.33 -10.14
CA LEU A 142 -13.03 2.82 -8.85
C LEU A 142 -13.26 3.98 -7.86
N HIS A 143 -14.43 4.00 -7.24
CA HIS A 143 -14.88 5.08 -6.36
C HIS A 143 -14.26 4.94 -4.96
N VAL A 144 -13.01 5.37 -4.82
CA VAL A 144 -12.28 5.36 -3.53
C VAL A 144 -11.81 6.75 -3.09
N GLY A 145 -11.89 7.75 -3.97
CA GLY A 145 -11.35 9.10 -3.72
C GLY A 145 -11.91 9.78 -2.47
N GLU A 146 -13.23 9.76 -2.29
CA GLU A 146 -13.89 10.38 -1.12
C GLU A 146 -13.43 9.73 0.19
N ARG A 147 -13.32 8.39 0.19
CA ARG A 147 -12.89 7.60 1.34
C ARG A 147 -11.43 7.83 1.69
N LEU A 148 -10.56 7.96 0.67
CA LEU A 148 -9.16 8.33 0.86
C LEU A 148 -9.01 9.75 1.42
N ALA A 149 -9.85 10.69 1.00
CA ALA A 149 -9.87 12.05 1.53
C ALA A 149 -10.26 12.08 3.02
N GLU A 150 -11.15 11.18 3.47
CA GLU A 150 -11.45 11.05 4.90
C GLU A 150 -10.22 10.59 5.71
N VAL A 151 -9.44 9.65 5.18
CA VAL A 151 -8.17 9.20 5.82
C VAL A 151 -7.19 10.36 5.86
N GLU A 152 -7.00 11.05 4.75
CA GLU A 152 -6.11 12.21 4.63
C GLU A 152 -6.47 13.31 5.63
N ALA A 153 -7.76 13.65 5.78
CA ALA A 153 -8.21 14.64 6.75
C ALA A 153 -7.86 14.26 8.21
N VAL A 154 -7.92 12.97 8.57
CA VAL A 154 -7.51 12.52 9.91
C VAL A 154 -5.99 12.59 10.07
N VAL A 155 -5.23 12.18 9.05
CA VAL A 155 -3.76 12.25 9.07
C VAL A 155 -3.30 13.69 9.21
N GLU A 156 -3.90 14.62 8.49
CA GLU A 156 -3.62 16.06 8.57
C GLU A 156 -3.91 16.62 9.96
N ALA A 157 -5.00 16.19 10.59
CA ALA A 157 -5.32 16.59 11.96
C ALA A 157 -4.28 16.07 12.97
N ILE A 158 -3.82 14.82 12.83
CA ILE A 158 -2.74 14.25 13.65
C ILE A 158 -1.45 15.02 13.41
N ARG A 159 -1.11 15.30 12.14
CA ARG A 159 0.10 16.01 11.74
C ARG A 159 0.19 17.39 12.37
N ALA A 160 -0.92 18.15 12.36
CA ALA A 160 -1.01 19.48 12.95
C ALA A 160 -0.71 19.47 14.46
N ASP A 161 -1.14 18.43 15.17
CA ASP A 161 -0.87 18.28 16.59
C ASP A 161 0.47 17.57 16.89
N TRP A 162 0.98 16.70 16.02
CA TRP A 162 2.18 15.91 16.27
C TRP A 162 3.46 16.65 15.87
N ASN A 163 3.52 17.20 14.66
CA ASN A 163 4.76 17.72 14.09
C ASN A 163 5.38 18.86 14.92
N PRO A 164 4.61 19.81 15.49
CA PRO A 164 5.23 20.83 16.35
C PRO A 164 5.88 20.21 17.60
N ALA A 165 5.27 19.19 18.20
CA ALA A 165 5.84 18.52 19.38
C ALA A 165 7.08 17.68 19.02
N ALA A 166 7.08 17.03 17.85
CA ALA A 166 8.24 16.33 17.33
C ALA A 166 9.42 17.29 17.07
N ALA A 167 9.14 18.48 16.53
CA ALA A 167 10.14 19.51 16.29
C ALA A 167 10.74 20.09 17.59
N GLU A 168 9.90 20.33 18.61
CA GLU A 168 10.32 20.79 19.94
C GLU A 168 11.22 19.78 20.68
N ALA A 169 11.04 18.48 20.41
CA ALA A 169 11.79 17.41 21.07
C ALA A 169 13.23 17.24 20.57
N ARG A 170 13.71 18.02 19.61
CA ARG A 170 15.07 17.88 19.04
C ARG A 170 16.16 18.06 20.11
N PRO A 171 17.20 17.21 20.15
CA PRO A 171 17.66 16.28 19.10
C PRO A 171 17.05 14.85 19.16
N SER A 172 15.83 14.67 19.64
CA SER A 172 15.12 13.37 19.64
C SER A 172 15.07 12.71 18.25
N PRO A 173 15.18 11.37 18.16
CA PRO A 173 15.08 10.61 16.91
C PRO A 173 13.64 10.52 16.36
N VAL A 174 12.69 11.25 16.94
CA VAL A 174 11.29 11.25 16.50
C VAL A 174 11.15 12.01 15.19
N ALA A 175 10.61 11.33 14.17
CA ALA A 175 10.34 11.95 12.89
C ALA A 175 9.01 12.73 12.91
N GLU A 176 8.97 13.77 12.08
CA GLU A 176 7.72 14.42 11.68
C GLU A 176 6.92 13.49 10.77
N ILE A 177 5.59 13.62 10.77
CA ILE A 177 4.74 12.97 9.79
C ILE A 177 4.89 13.75 8.48
N PRO A 178 5.35 13.11 7.39
CA PRO A 178 5.54 13.77 6.12
C PRO A 178 4.20 14.22 5.53
N GLU A 179 4.26 15.17 4.60
CA GLU A 179 3.11 15.45 3.75
C GLU A 179 2.76 14.18 2.97
N ASN A 180 1.48 13.82 2.99
CA ASN A 180 1.03 12.57 2.42
C ASN A 180 0.14 12.82 1.21
N HIS A 181 0.55 12.33 0.05
CA HIS A 181 -0.19 12.53 -1.20
C HIS A 181 -1.21 11.41 -1.43
N LEU A 182 -2.11 11.19 -0.46
CA LEU A 182 -3.31 10.36 -0.69
C LEU A 182 -4.21 10.97 -1.78
N SER A 183 -4.02 12.25 -2.05
CA SER A 183 -4.62 12.99 -3.16
C SER A 183 -4.43 12.34 -4.54
N ASP A 184 -3.37 11.56 -4.76
CA ASP A 184 -3.20 10.80 -6.01
C ASP A 184 -3.83 9.40 -5.92
N ALA A 185 -5.16 9.38 -5.78
CA ALA A 185 -5.96 8.17 -5.73
C ALA A 185 -5.76 7.28 -6.98
N GLN A 186 -5.54 7.91 -8.14
CA GLN A 186 -5.30 7.19 -9.40
C GLN A 186 -3.99 6.41 -9.39
N ARG A 187 -2.90 6.99 -8.87
CA ARG A 187 -1.63 6.26 -8.70
C ARG A 187 -1.77 5.10 -7.73
N LEU A 188 -2.48 5.29 -6.62
CA LEU A 188 -2.72 4.23 -5.64
C LEU A 188 -3.52 3.07 -6.26
N LEU A 189 -4.59 3.39 -6.99
CA LEU A 189 -5.39 2.41 -7.74
C LEU A 189 -4.56 1.68 -8.77
N PHE A 190 -3.74 2.40 -9.53
CA PHE A 190 -2.83 1.81 -10.51
C PHE A 190 -1.85 0.84 -9.86
N GLU A 191 -1.18 1.24 -8.78
CA GLU A 191 -0.20 0.41 -8.08
C GLU A 191 -0.86 -0.87 -7.52
N ARG A 192 -1.99 -0.71 -6.82
CA ARG A 192 -2.73 -1.85 -6.23
C ARG A 192 -3.29 -2.78 -7.29
N GLY A 193 -3.93 -2.23 -8.32
CA GLY A 193 -4.46 -2.99 -9.44
C GLY A 193 -3.37 -3.72 -10.20
N PHE A 194 -2.24 -3.08 -10.47
CA PHE A 194 -1.09 -3.70 -11.12
C PHE A 194 -0.62 -4.94 -10.35
N PHE A 195 -0.34 -4.80 -9.05
CA PHE A 195 0.17 -5.93 -8.27
C PHE A 195 -0.87 -7.05 -8.12
N ALA A 196 -2.14 -6.70 -7.89
CA ALA A 196 -3.21 -7.69 -7.76
C ALA A 196 -3.45 -8.47 -9.07
N ALA A 197 -3.45 -7.79 -10.23
CA ALA A 197 -3.60 -8.46 -11.51
C ALA A 197 -2.36 -9.27 -11.92
N ALA A 198 -1.17 -8.74 -11.63
CA ALA A 198 0.08 -9.35 -12.07
C ALA A 198 0.55 -10.51 -11.18
N GLU A 199 0.02 -10.69 -9.96
CA GLU A 199 0.46 -11.73 -9.01
C GLU A 199 0.55 -13.13 -9.66
N GLY A 200 -0.56 -13.60 -10.24
CA GLY A 200 -0.60 -14.91 -10.90
C GLY A 200 0.23 -14.97 -12.19
N PHE A 201 0.37 -13.85 -12.90
CA PHE A 201 1.17 -13.76 -14.12
C PHE A 201 2.67 -13.84 -13.82
N LEU A 202 3.13 -13.13 -12.79
CA LEU A 202 4.53 -13.11 -12.35
C LEU A 202 4.94 -14.44 -11.71
N ALA A 203 4.05 -15.09 -10.95
CA ALA A 203 4.32 -16.38 -10.31
C ALA A 203 4.54 -17.54 -11.30
N ARG A 204 3.95 -17.46 -12.51
CA ARG A 204 4.08 -18.51 -13.54
C ARG A 204 5.38 -18.45 -14.32
N ARG A 205 6.16 -17.38 -14.16
CA ARG A 205 7.39 -17.18 -14.95
C ARG A 205 8.49 -18.11 -14.44
N ARG A 206 8.91 -19.03 -15.31
CA ARG A 206 10.09 -19.85 -15.10
C ARG A 206 11.28 -18.99 -15.51
N GLY A 207 11.93 -18.34 -14.55
CA GLY A 207 13.10 -17.50 -14.83
C GLY A 207 14.08 -18.24 -15.73
N HIS A 208 14.32 -17.71 -16.93
CA HIS A 208 15.22 -18.34 -17.90
C HIS A 208 16.70 -18.06 -17.58
N TYR A 209 16.97 -17.16 -16.61
CA TYR A 209 18.29 -16.93 -16.04
C TYR A 209 18.39 -17.51 -14.62
N HIS A 210 19.36 -18.41 -14.44
CA HIS A 210 19.60 -19.28 -13.27
C HIS A 210 19.93 -18.59 -11.93
N SER A 211 19.53 -17.35 -11.66
CA SER A 211 19.95 -16.65 -10.43
C SER A 211 18.91 -15.77 -9.75
N SER A 212 17.70 -15.61 -10.26
CA SER A 212 16.68 -14.80 -9.57
C SER A 212 15.44 -15.64 -9.25
N GLU A 213 15.39 -16.16 -8.02
CA GLU A 213 14.14 -16.61 -7.40
C GLU A 213 13.18 -15.41 -7.32
N GLY A 214 12.30 -15.30 -8.32
CA GLY A 214 11.27 -14.27 -8.42
C GLY A 214 11.74 -12.98 -9.09
N VAL A 215 11.25 -12.70 -10.30
CA VAL A 215 11.38 -11.36 -10.90
C VAL A 215 10.38 -10.44 -10.19
N SER A 216 10.83 -9.82 -9.09
CA SER A 216 10.01 -8.85 -8.37
C SER A 216 10.01 -7.52 -9.11
N VAL A 217 8.86 -7.11 -9.64
CA VAL A 217 8.66 -5.73 -10.09
C VAL A 217 8.60 -4.85 -8.84
N ASN A 218 9.57 -3.95 -8.66
CA ASN A 218 9.57 -3.06 -7.50
C ASN A 218 8.55 -1.92 -7.68
N ARG A 219 8.07 -1.35 -6.56
CA ARG A 219 7.09 -0.25 -6.56
C ARG A 219 7.57 0.99 -7.34
N ARG A 220 8.88 1.26 -7.37
CA ARG A 220 9.44 2.39 -8.10
C ARG A 220 9.27 2.22 -9.62
N ALA A 221 9.43 1.01 -10.14
CA ALA A 221 9.17 0.70 -11.55
C ALA A 221 7.69 0.85 -11.90
N VAL A 222 6.78 0.40 -11.03
CA VAL A 222 5.33 0.58 -11.21
C VAL A 222 4.94 2.05 -11.19
N LYS A 223 5.50 2.84 -10.26
CA LYS A 223 5.34 4.30 -10.23
C LYS A 223 5.79 4.95 -11.53
N HIS A 224 6.98 4.60 -12.02
CA HIS A 224 7.51 5.16 -13.26
C HIS A 224 6.68 4.77 -14.49
N LEU A 225 6.12 3.54 -14.48
CA LEU A 225 5.19 3.08 -15.50
C LEU A 225 3.91 3.91 -15.47
N TYR A 226 3.31 4.13 -14.30
CA TYR A 226 2.13 4.99 -14.14
C TYR A 226 2.38 6.39 -14.71
N GLU A 227 3.45 7.06 -14.26
CA GLU A 227 3.84 8.40 -14.73
C GLU A 227 3.98 8.41 -16.27
N SER A 228 4.67 7.41 -16.81
CA SER A 228 4.83 7.27 -18.28
C SER A 228 3.49 7.06 -19.00
N THR A 229 2.53 6.34 -18.41
CA THR A 229 1.20 6.16 -19.02
C THR A 229 0.37 7.43 -19.01
N GLN A 230 0.52 8.29 -17.99
CA GLN A 230 -0.19 9.57 -17.89
C GLN A 230 0.39 10.62 -18.86
N GLU A 231 1.72 10.65 -19.00
CA GLU A 231 2.42 11.64 -19.85
C GLU A 231 2.41 11.25 -21.34
N CYS A 232 2.03 10.01 -21.67
CA CYS A 232 2.13 9.52 -23.03
C CYS A 232 1.09 10.14 -23.97
N GLN A 233 1.57 10.90 -24.95
CA GLN A 233 0.74 11.44 -26.04
C GLN A 233 0.57 10.47 -27.22
N ARG A 234 1.33 9.36 -27.25
CA ARG A 234 1.29 8.40 -28.36
C ARG A 234 0.13 7.43 -28.15
N PRO A 235 -0.62 7.08 -29.21
CA PRO A 235 -1.75 6.13 -29.08
C PRO A 235 -1.31 4.73 -28.65
N LEU A 236 -0.03 4.40 -28.91
CA LEU A 236 0.58 3.15 -28.51
C LEU A 236 2.00 3.45 -28.00
N PHE A 237 2.30 2.97 -26.80
CA PHE A 237 3.59 3.10 -26.14
C PHE A 237 4.00 1.75 -25.57
N SER A 238 5.29 1.46 -25.54
CA SER A 238 5.80 0.17 -25.06
C SER A 238 7.21 0.34 -24.50
N GLY A 239 7.57 -0.50 -23.55
CA GLY A 239 8.90 -0.51 -22.95
C GLY A 239 9.17 -1.82 -22.19
N GLY A 240 10.35 -1.90 -21.59
CA GLY A 240 10.69 -2.97 -20.64
C GLY A 240 10.41 -2.49 -19.21
N LEU A 241 9.72 -3.31 -18.42
CA LEU A 241 9.58 -3.10 -16.98
C LEU A 241 10.73 -3.80 -16.22
N THR A 242 11.17 -4.94 -16.75
CA THR A 242 12.40 -5.64 -16.36
C THR A 242 13.09 -6.16 -17.64
N GLN A 243 14.20 -6.89 -17.51
CA GLN A 243 14.84 -7.56 -18.67
C GLN A 243 13.91 -8.56 -19.37
N GLU A 244 12.90 -9.01 -18.64
CA GLU A 244 12.17 -10.23 -18.91
C GLU A 244 10.65 -9.94 -19.02
N LEU A 245 10.21 -8.80 -18.48
CA LEU A 245 8.84 -8.33 -18.51
C LEU A 245 8.75 -7.06 -19.34
N GLY A 246 8.06 -7.14 -20.47
CA GLY A 246 7.71 -5.99 -21.28
C GLY A 246 6.30 -5.49 -20.98
N PHE A 247 6.03 -4.26 -21.38
CA PHE A 247 4.68 -3.70 -21.35
C PHE A 247 4.33 -2.98 -22.66
N LEU A 248 3.04 -2.90 -22.95
CA LEU A 248 2.45 -2.14 -24.05
C LEU A 248 1.22 -1.41 -23.52
N HIS A 249 1.25 -0.09 -23.57
CA HIS A 249 0.14 0.79 -23.23
C HIS A 249 -0.57 1.28 -24.50
N MET A 250 -1.90 1.24 -24.48
CA MET A 250 -2.78 1.74 -25.53
C MET A 250 -3.54 2.95 -24.99
N ALA A 251 -3.14 4.16 -25.40
CA ALA A 251 -3.76 5.41 -24.99
C ALA A 251 -4.82 5.82 -26.02
N GLY A 252 -6.08 5.42 -25.86
CA GLY A 252 -7.13 5.95 -26.74
C GLY A 252 -8.35 5.06 -26.94
N PRO A 253 -9.35 5.58 -27.65
CA PRO A 253 -10.67 4.96 -27.70
C PRO A 253 -10.61 3.54 -28.29
N PRO A 254 -11.44 2.62 -27.77
CA PRO A 254 -12.49 2.90 -26.78
C PRO A 254 -12.00 3.02 -25.32
N ARG A 255 -10.81 2.50 -24.98
CA ARG A 255 -10.34 2.38 -23.58
C ARG A 255 -8.82 2.39 -23.46
N ARG A 256 -8.31 2.87 -22.32
CA ARG A 256 -6.89 2.72 -21.95
C ARG A 256 -6.60 1.30 -21.50
N ILE A 257 -5.69 0.63 -22.20
CA ILE A 257 -5.30 -0.76 -21.89
C ILE A 257 -3.80 -0.83 -21.65
N LEU A 258 -3.40 -1.51 -20.57
CA LEU A 258 -2.02 -1.89 -20.31
C LEU A 258 -1.87 -3.39 -20.48
N VAL A 259 -0.96 -3.82 -21.35
CA VAL A 259 -0.62 -5.22 -21.54
C VAL A 259 0.76 -5.49 -20.97
N LEU A 260 0.88 -6.48 -20.10
CA LEU A 260 2.16 -7.07 -19.72
C LEU A 260 2.41 -8.32 -20.55
N TYR A 261 3.65 -8.54 -20.96
CA TYR A 261 4.03 -9.74 -21.71
C TYR A 261 5.42 -10.20 -21.30
N ASP A 262 5.65 -11.51 -21.39
CA ASP A 262 6.97 -12.09 -21.16
C ASP A 262 7.85 -11.85 -22.40
N ALA A 263 8.85 -10.99 -22.27
CA ALA A 263 9.79 -10.69 -23.34
C ALA A 263 10.73 -11.87 -23.62
N SER A 264 10.99 -12.74 -22.62
CA SER A 264 11.87 -13.89 -22.78
C SER A 264 11.26 -15.03 -23.57
N ALA A 265 9.93 -15.06 -23.71
CA ALA A 265 9.24 -16.00 -24.59
C ALA A 265 9.54 -15.76 -26.09
N PHE A 266 10.26 -14.68 -26.42
CA PHE A 266 10.42 -14.18 -27.79
C PHE A 266 11.85 -13.67 -28.12
N PRO A 267 12.91 -14.45 -27.92
CA PRO A 267 14.28 -13.96 -28.16
C PRO A 267 14.52 -13.56 -29.63
N GLU A 268 13.78 -14.14 -30.58
CA GLU A 268 13.96 -13.94 -32.02
C GLU A 268 12.78 -13.22 -32.72
N ALA A 269 11.75 -12.79 -31.97
CA ALA A 269 10.56 -12.22 -32.62
C ALA A 269 10.81 -10.77 -33.07
N ASN A 270 10.37 -10.45 -34.29
CA ASN A 270 10.27 -9.07 -34.73
C ASN A 270 9.23 -8.34 -33.85
N PHE A 271 9.70 -7.45 -32.99
CA PHE A 271 8.85 -6.71 -32.05
C PHE A 271 7.68 -5.99 -32.76
N LYS A 272 7.88 -5.54 -34.00
CA LYS A 272 6.84 -4.87 -34.79
C LYS A 272 5.65 -5.79 -35.09
N GLU A 273 5.91 -7.04 -35.42
CA GLU A 273 4.86 -8.05 -35.68
C GLU A 273 4.15 -8.44 -34.39
N MET A 274 4.94 -8.67 -33.32
CA MET A 274 4.41 -9.01 -32.01
C MET A 274 3.52 -7.89 -31.45
N ARG A 275 3.90 -6.62 -31.65
CA ARG A 275 3.10 -5.47 -31.25
C ARG A 275 1.71 -5.48 -31.89
N GLY A 276 1.63 -5.80 -33.19
CA GLY A 276 0.34 -5.92 -33.89
C GLY A 276 -0.54 -7.02 -33.31
N ALA A 277 0.07 -8.18 -33.03
CA ALA A 277 -0.62 -9.32 -32.41
C ALA A 277 -1.11 -9.01 -30.99
N ILE A 278 -0.28 -8.36 -30.16
CA ILE A 278 -0.65 -7.93 -28.80
C ILE A 278 -1.85 -6.99 -28.85
N VAL A 279 -1.82 -5.97 -29.73
CA VAL A 279 -2.92 -4.99 -29.86
C VAL A 279 -4.22 -5.69 -30.30
N ALA A 280 -4.16 -6.59 -31.29
CA ALA A 280 -5.33 -7.32 -31.76
C ALA A 280 -5.90 -8.24 -30.67
N ALA A 281 -5.04 -8.96 -29.93
CA ALA A 281 -5.46 -9.84 -28.84
C ALA A 281 -6.09 -9.05 -27.68
N ALA A 282 -5.46 -7.94 -27.26
CA ALA A 282 -5.97 -7.08 -26.20
C ALA A 282 -7.34 -6.48 -26.52
N ARG A 283 -7.53 -5.96 -27.74
CA ARG A 283 -8.84 -5.39 -28.18
C ARG A 283 -9.96 -6.40 -28.24
N ARG A 284 -9.64 -7.65 -28.60
CA ARG A 284 -10.61 -8.75 -28.61
C ARG A 284 -10.98 -9.19 -27.20
N ALA A 285 -10.01 -9.21 -26.29
CA ALA A 285 -10.23 -9.62 -24.90
C ALA A 285 -10.95 -8.56 -24.07
N LEU A 286 -10.70 -7.28 -24.34
CA LEU A 286 -11.30 -6.13 -23.67
C LEU A 286 -12.00 -5.26 -24.72
N PRO A 287 -13.15 -5.69 -25.25
CA PRO A 287 -13.89 -4.90 -26.22
C PRO A 287 -14.32 -3.56 -25.59
N GLY A 288 -14.36 -2.52 -26.41
CA GLY A 288 -14.96 -1.25 -26.01
C GLY A 288 -16.45 -1.39 -25.74
N PRO A 289 -17.09 -0.39 -25.09
CA PRO A 289 -18.54 -0.29 -25.13
C PRO A 289 -18.98 -0.30 -26.60
N ALA A 290 -20.03 -1.09 -26.89
CA ALA A 290 -20.65 -1.09 -28.21
C ALA A 290 -21.14 0.34 -28.49
N SER A 291 -20.57 0.96 -29.53
CA SER A 291 -20.96 2.28 -30.03
C SER A 291 -22.36 2.27 -30.64
#